data_AF-A0AAV6B6X2-F1
#
_entry.id   AF-A0AAV6B6X2-F1
#
_cell.length_a   1.000
_cell.length_b   1.000
_cell.length_c   1.000
_cell.angle_alpha   90.00
_cell.angle_beta   90.00
_cell.angle_gamma   90.00
#
_symmetry.space_group_name_H-M   'P 1'
#
loop_
_entity.id
_entity.type
_entity.pdbx_description
1 polymer ?
#
loop_
_entity_poly.entity_id
_entity_poly.type
_entity_poly.pdbx_seq_one_letter_code
_entity_poly.pdbx_strand_id
1 'polypeptide(L)'
;MALFSFMAPSLAGTNGFAVRLTSADGKGSDTLVLPNLWLFVEEGQPATPFLPPGGFTAVFEGSISGDLRANYFFKVEELAGSLKLEVNNEAVLDTNIRGALSKSVRINKGANAVRAIFTSAGTGDSSLRVGWTEKGTNVNPIPNALIAHARSPELQQAEATYLGRELFLENRCAKCHLGKFVSPVPELAMDAPTFFNI
;
A
#
# COMPACT_ATOMS: atom_id res chain seq x y z
N MET A 1 -33.65 -21.53 16.10
CA MET A 1 -32.91 -20.26 15.96
C MET A 1 -31.52 -20.59 15.45
N ALA A 2 -31.33 -20.58 14.13
CA ALA A 2 -30.06 -20.96 13.50
C ALA A 2 -29.16 -19.71 13.40
N LEU A 3 -28.03 -19.71 14.11
CA LEU A 3 -26.99 -18.73 13.90
C LEU A 3 -26.31 -19.02 12.56
N PHE A 4 -26.61 -18.20 11.55
CA PHE A 4 -25.79 -18.13 10.35
C PHE A 4 -24.49 -17.39 10.71
N SER A 5 -23.43 -18.15 10.91
CA SER A 5 -22.06 -17.63 10.96
C SER A 5 -21.67 -17.23 9.54
N PHE A 6 -21.62 -15.92 9.27
CA PHE A 6 -21.02 -15.40 8.05
C PHE A 6 -19.50 -15.52 8.18
N MET A 7 -18.93 -16.65 7.74
CA MET A 7 -17.52 -16.66 7.32
C MET A 7 -17.44 -15.83 6.04
N ALA A 8 -16.86 -14.64 6.15
CA ALA A 8 -16.48 -13.88 4.97
C ALA A 8 -15.48 -14.72 4.16
N PRO A 9 -15.71 -14.94 2.86
CA PRO A 9 -14.78 -15.69 2.03
C PRO A 9 -13.50 -14.88 1.85
N SER A 10 -12.39 -15.39 2.38
CA SER A 10 -11.03 -15.01 2.02
C SER A 10 -10.76 -15.50 0.58
N LEU A 11 -11.27 -14.78 -0.42
CA LEU A 11 -10.99 -15.05 -1.83
C LEU A 11 -9.62 -14.50 -2.20
N ALA A 12 -8.61 -15.39 -2.19
CA ALA A 12 -7.34 -15.30 -2.92
C ALA A 12 -6.91 -13.87 -3.31
N GLY A 13 -6.73 -13.01 -2.32
CA GLY A 13 -6.10 -11.71 -2.46
C GLY A 13 -4.65 -11.86 -2.04
N THR A 14 -3.76 -11.11 -2.69
CA THR A 14 -2.38 -10.98 -2.21
C THR A 14 -2.44 -10.46 -0.77
N ASN A 15 -1.82 -11.15 0.18
CA ASN A 15 -1.79 -10.67 1.56
C ASN A 15 -1.15 -9.28 1.63
N GLY A 16 -1.75 -8.38 2.39
CA GLY A 16 -1.33 -6.99 2.46
C GLY A 16 -2.45 -6.04 2.89
N PHE A 17 -2.10 -4.77 3.02
CA PHE A 17 -3.03 -3.69 3.30
C PHE A 17 -3.59 -3.13 1.99
N ALA A 18 -4.89 -2.83 1.97
CA ALA A 18 -5.44 -1.98 0.93
C ALA A 18 -4.96 -0.56 1.20
N VAL A 19 -4.38 0.08 0.20
CA VAL A 19 -3.78 1.41 0.31
C VAL A 19 -4.48 2.32 -0.68
N ARG A 20 -5.22 3.29 -0.15
CA ARG A 20 -5.79 4.37 -0.95
C ARG A 20 -4.81 5.53 -0.97
N LEU A 21 -4.33 5.87 -2.16
CA LEU A 21 -3.54 7.08 -2.38
C LEU A 21 -4.42 8.19 -2.91
N THR A 22 -4.17 9.41 -2.47
CA THR A 22 -4.90 10.61 -2.90
C THR A 22 -3.90 11.73 -3.15
N SER A 23 -4.00 12.39 -4.29
CA SER A 23 -3.17 13.54 -4.64
C SER A 23 -3.40 14.70 -3.68
N ALA A 24 -2.41 15.57 -3.50
CA ALA A 24 -2.51 16.73 -2.62
C ALA A 24 -3.69 17.66 -2.95
N ASP A 25 -4.09 17.75 -4.23
CA ASP A 25 -5.25 18.54 -4.68
C ASP A 25 -6.59 17.82 -4.49
N GLY A 26 -6.58 16.56 -4.04
CA GLY A 26 -7.76 15.73 -3.80
C GLY A 26 -8.51 15.27 -5.05
N LYS A 27 -8.00 15.56 -6.26
CA LYS A 27 -8.70 15.26 -7.52
C LYS A 27 -8.40 13.89 -8.08
N GLY A 28 -7.23 13.34 -7.75
CA GLY A 28 -6.79 12.01 -8.15
C GLY A 28 -6.79 11.06 -6.95
N SER A 29 -7.30 9.85 -7.17
CA SER A 29 -7.16 8.76 -6.21
C SER A 29 -6.86 7.45 -6.91
N ASP A 30 -6.05 6.63 -6.27
CA ASP A 30 -5.78 5.26 -6.70
C ASP A 30 -5.82 4.32 -5.50
N THR A 31 -6.07 3.04 -5.72
CA THR A 31 -6.10 2.04 -4.66
C THR A 31 -5.36 0.78 -5.09
N LEU A 32 -4.45 0.30 -4.27
CA LEU A 32 -3.69 -0.92 -4.52
C LEU A 32 -3.43 -1.69 -3.23
N VAL A 33 -2.86 -2.88 -3.34
CA VAL A 33 -2.44 -3.67 -2.18
C VAL A 33 -0.94 -3.52 -1.98
N LEU A 34 -0.52 -3.08 -0.79
CA LEU A 34 0.89 -3.11 -0.38
C LEU A 34 1.10 -4.22 0.66
N PRO A 35 2.20 -4.99 0.56
CA PRO A 35 2.38 -6.16 1.43
C PRO A 35 2.64 -5.78 2.89
N ASN A 36 3.00 -4.53 3.19
CA ASN A 36 3.24 -4.06 4.54
C ASN A 36 2.98 -2.55 4.68
N LEU A 37 3.19 -2.02 5.88
CA LEU A 37 3.18 -0.58 6.16
C LEU A 37 4.50 0.06 5.70
N TRP A 38 4.74 0.01 4.40
CA TRP A 38 5.90 0.60 3.77
C TRP A 38 5.57 1.24 2.42
N LEU A 39 6.32 2.26 2.02
CA LEU A 39 6.33 2.81 0.67
C LEU A 39 7.58 3.66 0.47
N PHE A 40 7.90 3.92 -0.80
CA PHE A 40 8.92 4.88 -1.20
C PHE A 40 8.46 5.56 -2.49
N VAL A 41 8.56 6.87 -2.55
CA VAL A 41 8.27 7.71 -3.72
C VAL A 41 9.37 8.76 -3.79
N GLU A 42 10.11 8.77 -4.89
CA GLU A 42 11.16 9.76 -5.16
C GLU A 42 10.54 11.16 -5.36
N GLU A 43 11.31 12.20 -5.04
CA GLU A 43 10.90 13.58 -5.29
C GLU A 43 10.45 13.80 -6.75
N GLY A 44 9.29 14.44 -6.91
CA GLY A 44 8.76 14.79 -8.24
C GLY A 44 8.25 13.61 -9.06
N GLN A 45 8.22 12.39 -8.51
CA GLN A 45 7.56 11.24 -9.13
C GLN A 45 6.13 11.08 -8.63
N PRO A 46 5.23 10.50 -9.44
CA PRO A 46 3.90 10.15 -8.98
C PRO A 46 3.93 8.92 -8.09
N ALA A 47 3.09 8.89 -7.05
CA ALA A 47 3.02 7.75 -6.14
C ALA A 47 2.46 6.48 -6.79
N THR A 48 1.66 6.63 -7.85
CA THR A 48 1.23 5.55 -8.74
C THR A 48 1.11 6.06 -10.18
N PRO A 49 1.10 5.20 -11.21
CA PRO A 49 0.95 5.64 -12.61
C PRO A 49 -0.34 6.41 -12.92
N PHE A 50 -1.33 6.39 -12.02
CA PHE A 50 -2.64 7.02 -12.19
C PHE A 50 -2.79 8.33 -11.42
N LEU A 51 -1.76 8.73 -10.68
CA LEU A 51 -1.74 9.99 -9.95
C LEU A 51 -0.80 11.00 -10.62
N PRO A 52 -1.08 12.30 -10.52
CA PRO A 52 -0.12 13.31 -10.91
C PRO A 52 1.10 13.28 -9.97
N PRO A 53 2.27 13.72 -10.44
CA PRO A 53 3.43 13.92 -9.57
C PRO A 53 3.17 14.94 -8.47
N GLY A 54 3.82 14.77 -7.31
CA GLY A 54 3.79 15.71 -6.19
C GLY A 54 3.32 15.09 -4.87
N GLY A 55 2.92 15.94 -3.94
CA GLY A 55 2.47 15.51 -2.61
C GLY A 55 1.23 14.62 -2.66
N PHE A 56 1.13 13.70 -1.70
CA PHE A 56 0.03 12.75 -1.60
C PHE A 56 -0.22 12.31 -0.15
N THR A 57 -1.38 11.72 0.07
CA THR A 57 -1.72 10.97 1.29
C THR A 57 -1.93 9.51 0.94
N ALA A 58 -1.40 8.59 1.74
CA ALA A 58 -1.64 7.16 1.65
C ALA A 58 -2.37 6.67 2.91
N VAL A 59 -3.56 6.08 2.72
CA VAL A 59 -4.35 5.48 3.79
C VAL A 59 -4.29 3.96 3.65
N PHE A 60 -3.57 3.32 4.56
CA PHE A 60 -3.46 1.87 4.68
C PHE A 60 -4.60 1.36 5.55
N GLU A 61 -5.36 0.39 5.06
CA GLU A 61 -6.45 -0.25 5.77
C GLU A 61 -6.37 -1.77 5.63
N GLY A 62 -6.57 -2.45 6.75
CA GLY A 62 -6.58 -3.90 6.79
C GLY A 62 -6.65 -4.42 8.21
N SER A 63 -6.16 -5.64 8.40
CA SER A 63 -6.12 -6.29 9.69
C SER A 63 -4.87 -7.15 9.83
N ILE A 64 -4.41 -7.29 11.07
CA ILE A 64 -3.37 -8.25 11.46
C ILE A 64 -4.03 -9.35 12.28
N SER A 65 -3.89 -10.59 11.84
CA SER A 65 -4.35 -11.78 12.56
C SER A 65 -3.37 -12.13 13.67
N GLY A 66 -3.84 -12.17 14.91
CA GLY A 66 -3.08 -12.72 16.03
C GLY A 66 -3.43 -14.19 16.26
N ASP A 67 -2.43 -15.06 16.35
CA ASP A 67 -2.63 -16.47 16.73
C ASP A 67 -2.99 -16.58 18.21
N LEU A 68 -2.21 -15.85 19.03
CA LEU A 68 -2.40 -15.70 20.45
C LEU A 68 -2.43 -14.22 20.81
N ARG A 69 -3.03 -13.96 21.97
CA ARG A 69 -3.06 -12.62 22.53
C ARG A 69 -1.67 -12.23 23.03
N ALA A 70 -1.10 -11.16 22.47
CA ALA A 70 0.20 -10.63 22.85
C ALA A 70 0.23 -9.10 22.74
N ASN A 71 1.21 -8.49 23.40
CA ASN A 71 1.44 -7.05 23.31
C ASN A 71 2.59 -6.79 22.33
N TYR A 72 2.37 -5.88 21.39
CA TYR A 72 3.36 -5.44 20.42
C TYR A 72 3.54 -3.93 20.49
N PHE A 73 4.70 -3.48 20.03
CA PHE A 73 5.00 -2.08 19.74
C PHE A 73 5.24 -1.96 18.23
N PHE A 74 4.72 -0.90 17.63
CA PHE A 74 5.03 -0.54 16.25
C PHE A 74 6.17 0.48 16.25
N LYS A 75 7.21 0.22 15.46
CA LYS A 75 8.37 1.10 15.33
C LYS A 75 8.45 1.64 13.92
N VAL A 76 8.61 2.95 13.82
CA VAL A 76 8.87 3.64 12.56
C VAL A 76 10.35 3.52 12.24
N GLU A 77 10.72 2.62 11.34
CA GLU A 77 12.11 2.39 10.95
C GLU A 77 12.61 3.45 9.96
N GLU A 78 11.71 3.88 9.07
CA GLU A 78 11.95 4.90 8.07
C GLU A 78 10.73 5.82 7.97
N LEU A 79 10.97 7.14 7.89
CA LEU A 79 9.91 8.14 7.76
C LEU A 79 10.44 9.44 7.17
N ALA A 80 10.01 9.73 5.94
CA ALA A 80 10.06 11.05 5.34
C ALA A 80 8.62 11.50 5.02
N GLY A 81 8.04 12.26 5.94
CA GLY A 81 6.62 12.61 5.97
C GLY A 81 6.06 12.59 7.39
N SER A 82 4.75 12.37 7.52
CA SER A 82 4.09 12.16 8.82
C SER A 82 3.22 10.92 8.81
N LEU A 83 3.12 10.24 9.96
CA LEU A 83 2.37 9.01 10.15
C LEU A 83 1.42 9.12 11.33
N LYS A 84 0.16 8.73 11.10
CA LYS A 84 -0.80 8.39 12.15
C LYS A 84 -1.14 6.91 12.07
N LEU A 85 -1.07 6.20 13.17
CA LEU A 85 -1.36 4.77 13.24
C LEU A 85 -2.43 4.50 14.30
N GLU A 86 -3.45 3.77 13.87
CA GLU A 86 -4.55 3.27 14.68
C GLU A 86 -4.57 1.75 14.62
N VAL A 87 -4.78 1.12 15.78
CA VAL A 87 -5.01 -0.32 15.88
C VAL A 87 -6.25 -0.54 16.74
N ASN A 88 -7.20 -1.35 16.26
CA ASN A 88 -8.49 -1.56 16.91
C ASN A 88 -9.22 -0.25 17.27
N ASN A 89 -9.18 0.73 16.36
CA ASN A 89 -9.75 2.08 16.51
C ASN A 89 -9.13 2.92 17.64
N GLU A 90 -7.98 2.51 18.16
CA GLU A 90 -7.22 3.26 19.14
C GLU A 90 -5.98 3.89 18.47
N ALA A 91 -5.81 5.20 18.58
CA ALA A 91 -4.61 5.88 18.11
C ALA A 91 -3.40 5.46 18.96
N VAL A 92 -2.43 4.78 18.33
CA VAL A 92 -1.25 4.21 19.01
C VAL A 92 0.02 5.00 18.74
N LEU A 93 0.05 5.77 17.65
CA LEU A 93 1.16 6.64 17.27
C LEU A 93 0.68 7.78 16.35
N ASP A 94 1.19 8.99 16.59
CA ASP A 94 1.04 10.16 15.70
C ASP A 94 2.41 10.87 15.71
N THR A 95 3.12 10.86 14.58
CA THR A 95 4.53 11.27 14.55
C THR A 95 5.01 11.71 13.17
N ASN A 96 6.01 12.58 13.17
CA ASN A 96 6.87 12.91 12.02
C ASN A 96 8.34 12.57 12.32
N ILE A 97 8.59 11.73 13.33
CA ILE A 97 9.94 11.40 13.83
C ILE A 97 10.30 9.98 13.44
N ARG A 98 11.39 9.82 12.67
CA ARG A 98 12.00 8.51 12.41
C ARG A 98 12.46 7.86 13.71
N GLY A 99 12.23 6.56 13.85
CA GLY A 99 12.59 5.79 15.04
C GLY A 99 11.54 5.81 16.15
N ALA A 100 10.46 6.57 16.00
CA ALA A 100 9.37 6.63 16.97
C ALA A 100 8.78 5.24 17.24
N LEU A 101 8.45 5.00 18.51
CA LEU A 101 7.84 3.76 18.99
C LEU A 101 6.42 4.07 19.48
N SER A 102 5.45 3.26 19.08
CA SER A 102 4.08 3.38 19.55
C SER A 102 3.95 3.09 21.04
N LYS A 103 2.80 3.41 21.61
CA LYS A 103 2.40 2.77 22.89
C LYS A 103 2.24 1.26 22.70
N SER A 104 2.29 0.51 23.80
CA SER A 104 2.02 -0.95 23.78
C SER A 104 0.61 -1.20 23.26
N VAL A 105 0.49 -2.04 22.24
CA VAL A 105 -0.77 -2.40 21.59
C VAL A 105 -1.07 -3.86 21.84
N ARG A 106 -2.27 -4.15 22.32
CA ARG A 106 -2.72 -5.53 22.51
C ARG A 106 -3.29 -6.07 21.20
N ILE A 107 -2.59 -7.04 20.62
CA ILE A 107 -3.08 -7.84 19.51
C ILE A 107 -3.89 -8.99 20.11
N ASN A 108 -5.18 -9.03 19.81
CA ASN A 108 -6.09 -10.09 20.23
C ASN A 108 -5.98 -11.29 19.28
N LYS A 109 -6.47 -12.45 19.74
CA LYS A 109 -6.64 -13.60 18.85
C LYS A 109 -7.62 -13.24 17.73
N GLY A 110 -7.29 -13.61 16.49
CA GLY A 110 -8.07 -13.28 15.29
C GLY A 110 -7.71 -11.90 14.73
N ALA A 111 -8.62 -11.32 13.95
CA ALA A 111 -8.36 -10.08 13.22
C ALA A 111 -8.32 -8.85 14.16
N ASN A 112 -7.27 -8.04 14.01
CA ASN A 112 -7.12 -6.74 14.67
C ASN A 112 -7.09 -5.67 13.58
N ALA A 113 -8.02 -4.73 13.62
CA ALA A 113 -8.09 -3.68 12.61
C ALA A 113 -6.85 -2.79 12.68
N VAL A 114 -6.29 -2.44 11.53
CA VAL A 114 -5.15 -1.53 11.41
C VAL A 114 -5.50 -0.47 10.38
N ARG A 115 -5.25 0.78 10.76
CA ARG A 115 -5.39 1.92 9.88
C ARG A 115 -4.20 2.85 10.04
N ALA A 116 -3.49 3.13 8.96
CA ALA A 116 -2.38 4.07 8.97
C ALA A 116 -2.61 5.17 7.95
N ILE A 117 -2.45 6.42 8.35
CA ILE A 117 -2.47 7.58 7.46
C ILE A 117 -1.04 8.10 7.36
N PHE A 118 -0.48 8.04 6.17
CA PHE A 118 0.79 8.65 5.83
C PHE A 118 0.58 9.88 4.94
N THR A 119 1.22 10.98 5.29
CA THR A 119 1.29 12.19 4.47
C THR A 119 2.72 12.38 3.99
N SER A 120 2.90 12.54 2.68
CA SER A 120 4.21 12.76 2.04
C SER A 120 4.95 13.97 2.63
N ALA A 121 6.28 13.99 2.53
CA ALA A 121 7.13 15.07 3.06
C ALA A 121 6.89 16.45 2.42
N GLY A 122 6.27 16.50 1.23
CA GLY A 122 6.01 17.74 0.48
C GLY A 122 7.21 18.26 -0.32
N THR A 123 8.44 18.01 0.13
CA THR A 123 9.70 18.25 -0.57
C THR A 123 10.66 17.08 -0.33
N GLY A 124 11.49 16.74 -1.30
CA GLY A 124 12.36 15.56 -1.23
C GLY A 124 11.58 14.23 -1.32
N ASP A 125 12.32 13.13 -1.15
CA ASP A 125 11.75 11.79 -1.16
C ASP A 125 10.72 11.59 -0.05
N SER A 126 9.71 10.77 -0.32
CA SER A 126 8.71 10.35 0.66
C SER A 126 8.84 8.86 0.93
N SER A 127 9.02 8.49 2.20
CA SER A 127 9.28 7.12 2.61
C SER A 127 8.56 6.77 3.90
N LEU A 128 8.14 5.52 3.99
CA LEU A 128 7.58 4.92 5.21
C LEU A 128 8.09 3.49 5.32
N ARG A 129 8.50 3.09 6.53
CA ARG A 129 8.62 1.69 6.92
C ARG A 129 8.27 1.55 8.39
N VAL A 130 7.25 0.75 8.68
CA VAL A 130 6.86 0.40 10.04
C VAL A 130 7.06 -1.10 10.25
N GLY A 131 7.82 -1.43 11.28
CA GLY A 131 7.92 -2.79 11.80
C GLY A 131 7.20 -2.92 13.13
N TRP A 132 7.19 -4.14 13.67
CA TRP A 132 6.66 -4.44 15.00
C TRP A 132 7.65 -5.23 15.85
N THR A 133 7.44 -5.23 17.16
CA THR A 133 8.22 -6.01 18.11
C THR A 133 7.40 -6.33 19.35
N GLU A 134 7.55 -7.52 19.93
CA GLU A 134 6.94 -7.87 21.22
C GLU A 134 7.71 -7.24 22.39
N LYS A 135 9.05 -7.26 22.30
CA LYS A 135 9.97 -6.76 23.32
C LYS A 135 11.36 -6.54 22.74
N GLY A 136 12.05 -5.51 23.23
CA GLY A 136 13.46 -5.28 22.96
C GLY A 136 13.71 -4.52 21.65
N THR A 137 14.89 -4.73 21.05
CA THR A 137 15.35 -3.97 19.89
C THR A 137 15.13 -4.66 18.56
N ASN A 138 14.68 -5.92 18.57
CA ASN A 138 14.47 -6.72 17.36
C ASN A 138 13.13 -6.35 16.74
N VAL A 139 13.19 -5.43 15.79
CA VAL A 139 12.04 -4.98 15.01
C VAL A 139 11.97 -5.81 13.75
N ASN A 140 10.82 -6.39 13.51
CA ASN A 140 10.57 -7.24 12.34
C ASN A 140 9.50 -6.59 11.46
N PRO A 141 9.49 -6.87 10.14
CA PRO A 141 8.30 -6.62 9.35
C PRO A 141 7.13 -7.44 9.90
N ILE A 142 5.91 -6.93 9.74
CA ILE A 142 4.70 -7.70 10.07
C ILE A 142 4.65 -8.88 9.07
N PRO A 143 4.58 -10.15 9.51
CA PRO A 143 4.55 -11.26 8.57
C PRO A 143 3.35 -11.16 7.63
N ASN A 144 3.58 -11.17 6.32
CA ASN A 144 2.51 -10.99 5.32
C ASN A 144 1.37 -12.01 5.52
N ALA A 145 1.67 -13.24 5.95
CA ALA A 145 0.65 -14.25 6.24
C ALA A 145 -0.40 -13.83 7.30
N LEU A 146 -0.07 -12.86 8.15
CA LEU A 146 -0.98 -12.32 9.16
C LEU A 146 -1.80 -11.13 8.65
N ILE A 147 -1.50 -10.59 7.47
CA ILE A 147 -2.11 -9.35 6.97
C ILE A 147 -3.21 -9.68 5.97
N ALA A 148 -4.39 -9.13 6.22
CA ALA A 148 -5.52 -9.22 5.30
C ALA A 148 -6.19 -7.86 5.13
N HIS A 149 -6.82 -7.65 3.98
CA HIS A 149 -7.64 -6.47 3.70
C HIS A 149 -9.05 -6.89 3.27
N ALA A 150 -10.00 -5.98 3.41
CA ALA A 150 -11.33 -6.16 2.83
C ALA A 150 -11.30 -5.81 1.34
N ARG A 151 -12.00 -6.59 0.52
CA ARG A 151 -12.28 -6.16 -0.86
C ARG A 151 -13.21 -4.95 -0.84
N SER A 152 -12.95 -3.99 -1.70
CA SER A 152 -13.85 -2.86 -1.95
C SER A 152 -14.12 -2.70 -3.45
N PRO A 153 -15.21 -2.04 -3.85
CA PRO A 153 -15.47 -1.71 -5.26
C PRO A 153 -14.33 -0.90 -5.89
N GLU A 154 -13.71 0.01 -5.13
CA GLU A 154 -12.61 0.84 -5.62
C GLU A 154 -11.35 0.00 -5.85
N LEU A 155 -11.02 -0.93 -4.95
CA LEU A 155 -9.90 -1.84 -5.14
C LEU A 155 -10.12 -2.75 -6.35
N GLN A 156 -11.32 -3.32 -6.51
CA GLN A 156 -11.64 -4.16 -7.68
C GLN A 156 -11.54 -3.38 -9.00
N GLN A 157 -12.01 -2.14 -9.01
CA GLN A 157 -11.90 -1.27 -10.19
C GLN A 157 -10.45 -0.92 -10.49
N ALA A 158 -9.63 -0.66 -9.47
CA ALA A 158 -8.22 -0.41 -9.63
C ALA A 158 -7.50 -1.65 -10.16
N GLU A 159 -7.72 -2.84 -9.60
CA GLU A 159 -7.19 -4.12 -10.09
C GLU A 159 -7.51 -4.34 -11.58
N ALA A 160 -8.76 -4.08 -12.00
CA ALA A 160 -9.16 -4.15 -13.40
C ALA A 160 -8.42 -3.13 -14.28
N THR A 161 -8.17 -1.92 -13.76
CA THR A 161 -7.45 -0.85 -14.47
C THR A 161 -5.96 -1.19 -14.62
N TYR A 162 -5.33 -1.71 -13.57
CA TYR A 162 -3.95 -2.18 -13.59
C TYR A 162 -3.78 -3.35 -14.56
N LEU A 163 -4.67 -4.36 -14.50
CA LEU A 163 -4.68 -5.48 -15.45
C LEU A 163 -4.88 -4.99 -16.88
N GLY A 164 -5.80 -4.05 -17.11
CA GLY A 164 -6.00 -3.45 -18.44
C GLY A 164 -4.75 -2.74 -18.96
N ARG A 165 -4.05 -1.98 -18.10
CA ARG A 165 -2.77 -1.33 -18.45
C ARG A 165 -1.71 -2.37 -18.78
N GLU A 166 -1.55 -3.40 -17.97
CA GLU A 166 -0.60 -4.50 -18.20
C GLU A 166 -0.86 -5.17 -19.55
N LEU A 167 -2.09 -5.63 -19.79
CA LEU A 167 -2.49 -6.25 -21.05
C LEU A 167 -2.28 -5.32 -22.26
N PHE A 168 -2.54 -4.02 -22.12
CA PHE A 168 -2.32 -3.04 -23.18
C PHE A 168 -0.83 -2.90 -23.55
N LEU A 169 0.06 -2.92 -22.55
CA LEU A 169 1.50 -2.86 -22.74
C LEU A 169 2.04 -4.17 -23.31
N GLU A 170 1.66 -5.31 -22.74
CA GLU A 170 2.10 -6.65 -23.17
C GLU A 170 1.71 -6.94 -24.62
N ASN A 171 0.47 -6.62 -25.00
CA ASN A 171 -0.03 -6.84 -26.37
C ASN A 171 0.33 -5.69 -27.32
N ARG A 172 1.11 -4.71 -26.86
CA ARG A 172 1.63 -3.59 -27.67
C ARG A 172 0.53 -2.85 -28.45
N CYS A 173 -0.64 -2.69 -27.86
CA CYS A 173 -1.83 -2.16 -28.53
C CYS A 173 -1.59 -0.79 -29.19
N ALA A 174 -0.72 0.05 -28.60
CA ALA A 174 -0.36 1.36 -29.15
C ALA A 174 0.34 1.29 -30.52
N LYS A 175 1.04 0.20 -30.87
CA LYS A 175 1.75 0.05 -32.16
C LYS A 175 0.79 0.00 -33.34
N CYS A 176 -0.42 -0.55 -33.15
CA CYS A 176 -1.45 -0.62 -34.19
C CYS A 176 -2.49 0.52 -34.08
N HIS A 177 -2.54 1.19 -32.92
CA HIS A 177 -3.45 2.31 -32.66
C HIS A 177 -2.68 3.64 -32.48
N LEU A 178 -1.69 3.86 -33.35
CA LEU A 178 -0.86 5.08 -33.38
C LEU A 178 -1.73 6.34 -33.52
N GLY A 179 -1.29 7.44 -32.88
CA GLY A 179 -1.96 8.75 -32.95
C GLY A 179 -3.14 8.95 -31.98
N LYS A 180 -3.61 7.90 -31.29
CA LYS A 180 -4.65 8.01 -30.25
C LYS A 180 -4.10 8.16 -28.83
N PHE A 181 -2.80 7.89 -28.65
CA PHE A 181 -2.18 7.82 -27.33
C PHE A 181 -0.87 8.60 -27.32
N VAL A 182 -0.77 9.58 -26.42
CA VAL A 182 0.49 10.22 -26.04
C VAL A 182 0.69 9.86 -24.58
N SER A 183 1.66 8.99 -24.29
CA SER A 183 1.93 8.55 -22.92
C SER A 183 3.44 8.51 -22.70
N PRO A 184 3.94 9.07 -21.58
CA PRO A 184 5.37 9.07 -21.25
C PRO A 184 5.89 7.72 -20.75
N VAL A 185 5.08 6.65 -20.82
CA VAL A 185 5.40 5.32 -20.30
C VAL A 185 6.49 4.67 -21.18
N PRO A 186 7.73 4.49 -20.68
CA PRO A 186 8.86 4.01 -21.50
C PRO A 186 8.61 2.67 -22.18
N GLU A 187 7.83 1.79 -21.56
CA GLU A 187 7.48 0.45 -22.05
C GLU A 187 6.76 0.49 -23.40
N LEU A 188 6.07 1.58 -23.74
CA LEU A 188 5.45 1.75 -25.06
C LEU A 188 6.48 1.99 -26.18
N ALA A 189 7.65 2.51 -25.83
CA ALA A 189 8.75 2.76 -26.75
C ALA A 189 9.71 1.57 -26.87
N MET A 190 9.64 0.59 -25.97
CA MET A 190 10.50 -0.59 -25.99
C MET A 190 10.13 -1.51 -27.16
N ASP A 191 11.12 -1.86 -27.98
CA ASP A 191 11.01 -2.88 -29.03
C ASP A 191 11.88 -4.09 -28.71
N ALA A 192 11.55 -5.23 -29.35
CA ALA A 192 12.38 -6.42 -29.23
C ALA A 192 13.76 -6.14 -29.86
N PRO A 193 14.85 -6.68 -29.32
CA PRO A 193 16.15 -6.58 -29.96
C PRO A 193 16.06 -7.11 -31.40
N THR A 194 16.63 -6.37 -32.34
CA THR A 194 16.66 -6.80 -33.74
C THR A 194 17.76 -7.84 -33.92
N PHE A 195 17.51 -8.86 -34.74
CA PHE A 195 18.50 -9.88 -35.08
C PHE A 195 19.58 -9.41 -36.06
N PHE A 196 19.66 -8.11 -36.37
CA PHE A 196 20.59 -7.57 -37.37
C PHE A 196 22.06 -7.50 -36.90
N ASN A 197 22.39 -8.07 -35.74
CA ASN A 197 23.75 -8.06 -35.18
C ASN A 197 24.11 -9.36 -34.40
N ILE A 198 23.52 -10.50 -34.77
CA ILE A 198 23.97 -11.84 -34.35
C ILE A 198 24.52 -12.63 -35.52
#